data_AF-A0A8A1MEW9-F1
#
_entry.id   AF-A0A8A1MEW9-F1
#
_cell.length_a   1.000
_cell.length_b   1.000
_cell.length_c   1.000
_cell.angle_alpha   90.00
_cell.angle_beta   90.00
_cell.angle_gamma   90.00
#
_symmetry.space_group_name_H-M   'P 1'
#
loop_
_entity.id
_entity.type
_entity.pdbx_description
1 polymer ?
#
loop_
_entity_poly.entity_id
_entity_poly.type
_entity_poly.pdbx_seq_one_letter_code
_entity_poly.pdbx_strand_id
1 'polypeptide(L)'
;MASIEQEEQQYLADVQAVKTWWRDSRWRYTTRPFTAEQIVAKRGNLKIEYPSNVQSKKLWKLLEEHFANKTASFTYGCLEPTMLTQMVKYLDTVYVSGWQSSSTASSTDEPSPDLADYPMVSCR
;
A
#
# COMPACT_ATOMS: atom_id res chain seq x y z
N MET A 1 -7.17 17.46 -34.91
CA MET A 1 -6.41 18.41 -34.05
C MET A 1 -7.04 18.52 -32.66
N ALA A 2 -8.37 18.67 -32.53
CA ALA A 2 -9.06 18.75 -31.23
C ALA A 2 -8.80 17.60 -30.23
N SER A 3 -8.58 16.35 -30.69
CA SER A 3 -8.31 15.21 -29.79
C SER A 3 -6.96 15.32 -29.08
N ILE A 4 -5.92 15.79 -29.78
CA ILE A 4 -4.56 15.86 -29.23
C ILE A 4 -4.46 16.96 -28.18
N GLU A 5 -5.10 18.11 -28.43
CA GLU A 5 -5.18 19.21 -27.46
C GLU A 5 -5.94 18.80 -26.19
N GLN A 6 -7.02 18.01 -26.34
CA GLN A 6 -7.77 17.46 -25.20
C GLN A 6 -6.93 16.46 -24.39
N GLU A 7 -6.19 15.59 -25.05
CA GLU A 7 -5.26 14.64 -24.41
C GLU A 7 -4.16 15.36 -23.63
N GLU A 8 -3.57 16.41 -24.22
CA GLU A 8 -2.55 17.22 -23.56
C GLU A 8 -3.11 17.97 -22.34
N GLN A 9 -4.30 18.56 -22.46
CA GLN A 9 -4.97 19.21 -21.34
C GLN A 9 -5.27 18.23 -20.19
N GLN A 10 -5.75 17.03 -20.51
CA GLN A 10 -6.02 15.99 -19.51
C GLN A 10 -4.73 15.54 -18.81
N TYR A 11 -3.65 15.32 -19.58
CA TYR A 11 -2.34 15.00 -19.04
C TYR A 11 -1.84 16.10 -18.08
N LEU A 12 -1.90 17.37 -18.48
CA LEU A 12 -1.49 18.49 -17.64
C LEU A 12 -2.33 18.59 -16.37
N ALA A 13 -3.64 18.37 -16.45
CA ALA A 13 -4.54 18.34 -15.30
C ALA A 13 -4.15 17.22 -14.31
N ASP A 14 -3.85 16.02 -14.82
CA ASP A 14 -3.43 14.88 -13.99
C ASP A 14 -2.07 15.11 -13.34
N VAL A 15 -1.13 15.75 -14.05
CA VAL A 15 0.17 16.15 -13.47
C VAL A 15 -0.04 17.14 -12.33
N GLN A 16 -0.91 18.14 -12.50
CA GLN A 16 -1.21 19.10 -11.43
C GLN A 16 -1.91 18.44 -10.24
N ALA A 17 -2.82 17.49 -10.49
CA ALA A 17 -3.45 16.71 -9.44
C ALA A 17 -2.43 15.91 -8.63
N VAL A 18 -1.46 15.26 -9.29
CA VAL A 18 -0.37 14.53 -8.62
C VAL A 18 0.53 15.46 -7.82
N LYS A 19 0.91 16.61 -8.38
CA LYS A 19 1.70 17.63 -7.67
C LYS A 19 0.98 18.14 -6.42
N THR A 20 -0.33 18.36 -6.52
CA THR A 20 -1.16 18.79 -5.38
C THR A 20 -1.24 17.70 -4.32
N TRP A 21 -1.45 16.44 -4.73
CA TRP A 21 -1.44 15.29 -3.82
C TRP A 21 -0.11 15.13 -3.09
N TRP A 22 1.02 15.39 -3.76
CA TRP A 22 2.35 15.31 -3.15
C TRP A 22 2.63 16.40 -2.10
N ARG A 23 1.85 17.47 -2.06
CA ARG A 23 1.94 18.51 -1.02
C ARG A 23 1.28 18.12 0.30
N ASP A 24 0.55 17.01 0.33
CA ASP A 24 -0.05 16.51 1.57
C ASP A 24 1.00 16.25 2.66
N SER A 25 0.65 16.54 3.91
CA SER A 25 1.41 16.23 5.12
C SER A 25 1.94 14.79 5.19
N ARG A 26 1.25 13.85 4.52
CA ARG A 26 1.63 12.45 4.36
C ARG A 26 3.02 12.27 3.75
N TRP A 27 3.47 13.19 2.92
CA TRP A 27 4.69 13.06 2.12
C TRP A 27 5.86 13.90 2.62
N ARG A 28 5.73 14.56 3.78
CA ARG A 28 6.74 15.49 4.32
C ARG A 28 8.14 14.89 4.51
N TYR A 29 8.24 13.58 4.67
CA TYR A 29 9.50 12.85 4.82
C TYR A 29 9.86 11.98 3.60
N THR A 30 9.07 12.01 2.53
CA THR A 30 9.27 11.14 1.36
C THR A 30 10.00 11.88 0.25
N THR A 31 11.28 11.57 0.06
CA THR A 31 12.07 12.06 -1.08
C THR A 31 11.80 11.20 -2.31
N ARG A 32 11.43 11.83 -3.44
CA ARG A 32 11.18 11.16 -4.71
C ARG A 32 12.25 11.55 -5.73
N PRO A 33 13.05 10.61 -6.26
CA PRO A 33 14.04 10.90 -7.31
C PRO A 33 13.43 10.94 -8.72
N PHE A 34 12.13 11.21 -8.85
CA PHE A 34 11.37 11.22 -10.09
C PHE A 34 10.28 12.30 -10.04
N THR A 35 9.79 12.73 -11.21
CA THR A 35 8.83 13.83 -11.33
C THR A 35 7.38 13.33 -11.47
N ALA A 36 6.42 14.24 -11.26
CA ALA A 36 4.99 13.91 -11.40
C ALA A 36 4.64 13.57 -12.86
N GLU A 37 5.28 14.24 -13.80
CA GLU A 37 5.20 14.00 -15.24
C GLU A 37 5.60 12.57 -15.59
N GLN A 38 6.72 12.09 -15.06
CA GLN A 38 7.19 10.71 -15.29
C GLN A 38 6.20 9.68 -14.75
N ILE A 39 5.50 9.96 -13.66
CA ILE A 39 4.49 9.06 -13.08
C ILE A 39 3.20 9.06 -13.88
N VAL A 40 2.69 10.24 -14.27
CA VAL A 40 1.45 10.35 -15.05
C VAL A 40 1.63 9.74 -16.44
N ALA A 41 2.81 9.89 -17.05
CA ALA A 41 3.12 9.27 -18.34
C ALA A 41 3.10 7.73 -18.32
N LYS A 42 3.08 7.08 -17.15
CA LYS A 42 2.94 5.62 -17.01
C LYS A 42 1.53 5.19 -16.63
N ARG A 43 0.60 6.12 -16.43
CA ARG A 43 -0.81 5.83 -16.16
C ARG A 43 -1.55 5.57 -17.46
N GLY A 44 -2.56 4.70 -17.40
CA GLY A 44 -3.54 4.58 -18.47
C GLY A 44 -4.68 5.59 -18.32
N ASN A 45 -5.63 5.55 -19.25
CA ASN A 45 -6.77 6.47 -19.30
C ASN A 45 -7.90 6.10 -18.30
N LEU A 46 -7.86 4.89 -17.74
CA LEU A 46 -8.84 4.44 -16.75
C LEU A 46 -8.25 4.53 -15.35
N LYS A 47 -8.77 5.46 -14.54
CA LYS A 47 -8.39 5.59 -13.14
C LYS A 47 -9.06 4.49 -12.32
N ILE A 48 -8.26 3.70 -11.60
CA ILE A 48 -8.72 2.68 -10.67
C ILE A 48 -8.52 3.18 -9.24
N GLU A 49 -9.55 3.06 -8.41
CA GLU A 49 -9.47 3.35 -6.98
C GLU A 49 -9.43 2.05 -6.18
N TYR A 50 -8.33 1.85 -5.46
CA TYR A 50 -8.12 0.64 -4.67
C TYR A 50 -8.61 0.83 -3.23
N PRO A 51 -9.38 -0.12 -2.66
CA PRO A 51 -9.87 -0.04 -1.28
C PRO A 51 -8.73 -0.04 -0.26
N SER A 52 -7.57 -0.61 -0.62
CA SER A 52 -6.34 -0.56 0.21
C SER A 52 -5.90 0.87 0.52
N ASN A 53 -6.24 1.86 -0.31
CA ASN A 53 -5.94 3.27 -0.04
C ASN A 53 -6.72 3.81 1.17
N VAL A 54 -7.93 3.31 1.43
CA VAL A 54 -8.70 3.70 2.62
C VAL A 54 -8.00 3.16 3.88
N GLN A 55 -7.53 1.91 3.81
CA GLN A 55 -6.82 1.26 4.90
C GLN A 55 -5.44 1.90 5.16
N SER A 56 -4.70 2.28 4.11
CA SER A 56 -3.40 2.94 4.27
C SER A 56 -3.50 4.32 4.92
N LYS A 57 -4.57 5.08 4.63
CA LYS A 57 -4.87 6.35 5.32
C LYS A 57 -5.19 6.13 6.80
N LYS A 58 -5.95 5.07 7.13
CA LYS A 58 -6.23 4.69 8.52
C LYS A 58 -4.94 4.35 9.27
N LEU A 59 -4.08 3.52 8.68
CA LEU A 59 -2.80 3.12 9.26
C LEU A 59 -1.88 4.34 9.46
N TRP A 60 -1.79 5.22 8.47
CA TRP A 60 -0.98 6.44 8.56
C TRP A 60 -1.38 7.29 9.77
N LYS A 61 -2.68 7.55 9.93
CA LYS A 61 -3.18 8.33 11.07
C LYS A 61 -2.83 7.67 12.41
N LEU A 62 -3.03 6.36 12.51
CA LEU A 62 -2.75 5.59 13.72
C LEU A 62 -1.27 5.65 14.11
N LEU A 63 -0.36 5.45 13.16
CA LEU A 63 1.08 5.50 13.42
C LEU A 63 1.57 6.90 13.79
N GLU A 64 1.02 7.94 13.16
CA GLU A 64 1.34 9.33 13.48
C GLU A 64 0.89 9.70 14.90
N GLU A 65 -0.32 9.28 15.31
CA GLU A 65 -0.83 9.48 16.67
C GLU A 65 0.03 8.76 17.72
N HIS A 66 0.40 7.50 17.46
CA HIS A 66 1.28 6.75 18.35
C HIS A 66 2.66 7.39 18.48
N PHE A 67 3.25 7.83 17.37
CA PHE A 67 4.55 8.48 17.36
C PHE A 67 4.52 9.81 18.13
N ALA A 68 3.49 10.64 17.93
CA ALA A 68 3.30 11.89 18.67
C ALA A 68 3.15 11.66 20.18
N ASN A 69 2.42 10.61 20.57
CA ASN A 69 2.17 10.25 21.97
C ASN A 69 3.26 9.38 22.60
N LYS A 70 4.33 9.03 21.85
CA LYS A 70 5.39 8.08 22.28
C LYS A 70 4.84 6.74 22.77
N THR A 71 3.78 6.27 22.12
CA THR A 71 3.18 4.95 22.36
C THR A 71 3.39 4.07 21.14
N ALA A 72 2.97 2.80 21.21
CA ALA A 72 3.10 1.86 20.11
C ALA A 72 1.80 1.07 19.90
N SER A 73 1.52 0.79 18.62
CA SER A 73 0.63 -0.29 18.21
C SER A 73 1.47 -1.57 18.07
N PHE A 74 0.94 -2.69 18.54
CA PHE A 74 1.59 -3.99 18.46
C PHE A 74 0.65 -5.02 17.84
N THR A 75 1.21 -5.95 17.08
CA THR A 75 0.50 -7.08 16.48
C THR A 75 1.46 -8.26 16.34
N TYR A 76 0.93 -9.42 16.03
CA TYR A 76 1.69 -10.60 15.61
C TYR A 76 1.20 -11.10 14.25
N GLY A 77 1.88 -12.12 13.72
CA GLY A 77 1.59 -12.69 12.42
C GLY A 77 0.30 -13.51 12.40
N CYS A 78 -0.64 -13.13 11.53
CA CYS A 78 -1.93 -13.80 11.35
C CYS A 78 -1.82 -14.89 10.27
N LEU A 79 -2.29 -16.10 10.58
CA LEU A 79 -2.25 -17.25 9.67
C LEU A 79 -3.49 -17.32 8.78
N GLU A 80 -4.68 -17.27 9.37
CA GLU A 80 -5.95 -17.48 8.67
C GLU A 80 -7.10 -16.60 9.19
N PRO A 81 -8.25 -16.54 8.48
CA PRO A 81 -9.37 -15.66 8.85
C PRO A 81 -9.93 -15.90 10.26
N THR A 82 -9.88 -17.13 10.78
CA THR A 82 -10.38 -17.44 12.13
C THR A 82 -9.54 -16.71 13.18
N MET A 83 -8.21 -16.81 13.11
CA MET A 83 -7.28 -16.03 13.92
C MET A 83 -7.52 -14.53 13.79
N LEU A 84 -7.72 -14.04 12.55
CA LEU A 84 -8.00 -12.62 12.29
C LEU A 84 -9.21 -12.13 13.10
N THR A 85 -10.33 -12.86 13.10
CA THR A 85 -11.56 -12.43 13.81
C THR A 85 -11.38 -12.29 15.33
N GLN A 86 -10.44 -13.02 15.93
CA GLN A 86 -10.12 -12.87 17.34
C GLN A 86 -9.14 -11.72 17.59
N MET A 87 -8.19 -11.49 16.68
CA MET A 87 -7.22 -10.40 16.77
C MET A 87 -7.89 -9.02 16.75
N VAL A 88 -8.86 -8.79 15.86
CA VAL A 88 -9.50 -7.45 15.69
C VAL A 88 -10.13 -6.91 16.97
N LYS A 89 -10.47 -7.80 17.92
CA LYS A 89 -11.09 -7.43 19.20
C LYS A 89 -10.11 -6.71 20.14
N TYR A 90 -8.81 -6.98 19.99
CA TYR A 90 -7.77 -6.54 20.92
C TYR A 90 -6.63 -5.77 20.25
N LEU A 91 -6.43 -5.97 18.95
CA LEU A 91 -5.35 -5.41 18.16
C LEU A 91 -5.91 -4.50 17.06
N ASP A 92 -5.20 -3.42 16.81
CA ASP A 92 -5.55 -2.36 15.86
C ASP A 92 -4.90 -2.54 14.47
N THR A 93 -3.87 -3.38 14.39
CA THR A 93 -3.13 -3.73 13.19
C THR A 93 -3.03 -5.25 13.02
N VAL A 94 -2.69 -5.68 11.79
CA VAL A 94 -2.50 -7.09 11.44
C VAL A 94 -1.21 -7.19 10.64
N TYR A 95 -0.37 -8.17 10.96
CA TYR A 95 0.86 -8.47 10.25
C TYR A 95 0.73 -9.80 9.49
N VAL A 96 1.20 -9.81 8.25
CA VAL A 96 1.27 -11.02 7.40
C VAL A 96 2.75 -11.36 7.25
N SER A 97 3.16 -12.52 7.77
CA SER A 97 4.56 -12.91 7.85
C SER A 97 4.97 -13.77 6.65
N GLY A 98 6.03 -13.36 5.94
CA GLY A 98 6.62 -14.16 4.87
C GLY A 98 7.12 -15.53 5.35
N TRP A 99 7.65 -15.61 6.58
CA TRP A 99 8.05 -16.87 7.18
C TRP A 99 6.86 -17.82 7.37
N GLN A 100 5.73 -17.30 7.87
CA GLN A 100 4.50 -18.09 8.02
C GLN A 100 3.96 -18.51 6.66
N SER A 101 3.96 -17.61 5.68
CA SER A 101 3.54 -17.92 4.31
C SER A 101 4.41 -19.01 3.67
N SER A 102 5.73 -18.97 3.87
CA SER A 102 6.67 -19.97 3.35
C SER A 102 6.35 -21.40 3.82
N SER A 103 5.93 -21.53 5.09
CA SER A 103 5.64 -22.84 5.68
C SER A 103 4.18 -23.28 5.55
N THR A 104 3.23 -22.36 5.32
CA THR A 104 1.79 -22.66 5.43
C THR A 104 0.91 -22.17 4.29
N ALA A 105 1.40 -21.25 3.44
CA ALA A 105 0.57 -20.58 2.42
C ALA A 105 1.32 -20.33 1.09
N SER A 106 2.29 -21.18 0.76
CA SER A 106 2.92 -21.16 -0.57
C SER A 106 1.86 -21.37 -1.65
N SER A 107 1.86 -20.56 -2.70
CA SER A 107 0.84 -20.66 -3.77
C SER A 107 0.94 -21.94 -4.61
N THR A 108 2.04 -22.69 -4.48
CA THR A 108 2.23 -24.00 -5.10
C THR A 108 1.98 -25.15 -4.12
N ASP A 109 1.51 -24.84 -2.91
CA ASP A 109 1.33 -25.79 -1.79
C ASP A 109 2.63 -26.52 -1.37
N GLU A 110 3.78 -26.05 -1.84
CA GLU A 110 5.10 -26.59 -1.48
C GLU A 110 5.70 -25.73 -0.35
N PRO A 111 5.84 -26.28 0.88
CA PRO A 111 6.41 -25.54 2.00
C PRO A 111 7.94 -25.47 1.90
N SER A 112 8.51 -24.32 2.25
CA SER A 112 9.96 -24.11 2.28
C SER A 112 10.39 -23.33 3.52
N PRO A 113 11.67 -23.44 3.95
CA PRO A 113 12.24 -22.49 4.91
C PRO A 113 12.19 -21.07 4.36
N ASP A 114 12.26 -20.06 5.23
CA ASP A 114 12.13 -18.63 4.87
C ASP A 114 13.30 -18.13 4.01
N LEU A 115 13.21 -18.43 2.73
CA LEU A 115 14.19 -18.10 1.68
C LEU A 115 13.57 -17.22 0.59
N ALA A 116 12.28 -16.89 0.72
CA ALA A 116 11.51 -16.15 -0.29
C ALA A 116 11.62 -16.75 -1.71
N ASP A 117 11.71 -18.08 -1.79
CA ASP A 117 11.77 -18.85 -3.04
C ASP A 117 10.37 -19.26 -3.56
N TYR A 118 9.33 -19.07 -2.74
CA TYR A 118 7.94 -19.24 -3.13
C TYR A 118 7.50 -18.19 -4.17
N PRO A 119 6.48 -18.50 -5.00
CA PRO A 119 5.96 -17.54 -5.97
C PRO A 119 5.54 -16.21 -5.32
N MET A 120 5.75 -15.10 -6.02
CA MET A 120 5.40 -13.73 -5.58
C MET A 120 3.97 -13.56 -5.05
N VAL A 121 3.08 -14.46 -5.45
CA VAL A 121 1.67 -14.48 -5.10
C VAL A 121 1.34 -15.14 -3.76
N SER A 122 2.33 -15.66 -3.01
CA SER A 122 2.14 -16.45 -1.79
C SER A 122 1.92 -15.63 -0.52
N CYS A 123 2.39 -14.38 -0.46
CA CYS A 123 2.06 -13.45 0.62
C CYS A 123 0.78 -12.68 0.27
N ARG A 124 -0.38 -13.29 0.52
CA ARG A 124 -1.70 -12.66 0.35
C ARG A 124 -2.51 -12.67 1.64
#